data_AF-A0A918AF74-F1
#
_entry.id   AF-A0A918AF74-F1
#
_cell.length_a   1.000
_cell.length_b   1.000
_cell.length_c   1.000
_cell.angle_alpha   90.00
_cell.angle_beta   90.00
_cell.angle_gamma   90.00
#
_symmetry.space_group_name_H-M   'P 1'
#
loop_
_entity.id
_entity.type
_entity.pdbx_description
1 polymer ?
#
loop_
_entity_poly.entity_id
_entity_poly.type
_entity_poly.pdbx_seq_one_letter_code
_entity_poly.pdbx_strand_id
1 'polypeptide(L)'
;MPRRHRFGIPALLITGLYVGALAVTAVIALTTGDLGALWRLTLFTGVAQGVAVTWPNTLILVVAGLPCAWALWQSLRGPLTGPAPELDRDTRRLRMGLYAAAASWACYALAPTWPWWAVALDAALMWVVVVLFQPVLGSRLEHADHARAAGVVAYGGAAAIEVIDVLNWPLPDWLPVICGLAGLIWMVLVLRAQRRSGRWQQATVRYGVAALVAPVLLTVVSLPLATDTNVYGDVASAAQVLMVIWLARSAHDLADPSAEPVPSASSPVGAEPPPAQ
;
A
#
# COMPACT_ATOMS: atom_id res chain seq x y z
N MET A 1 -10.05 -4.68 29.08
CA MET A 1 -11.10 -5.16 28.18
C MET A 1 -10.48 -5.46 26.82
N PRO A 2 -10.78 -6.61 26.17
CA PRO A 2 -10.22 -6.95 24.87
C PRO A 2 -10.68 -5.93 23.82
N ARG A 3 -9.71 -5.30 23.14
CA ARG A 3 -9.97 -4.33 22.07
C ARG A 3 -10.65 -5.06 20.90
N ARG A 4 -11.93 -4.75 20.65
CA ARG A 4 -12.68 -5.33 19.52
C ARG A 4 -12.54 -4.43 18.30
N HIS A 5 -12.46 -5.03 17.12
CA HIS A 5 -12.52 -4.34 15.84
C HIS A 5 -13.98 -4.25 15.38
N ARG A 6 -14.40 -3.10 14.83
CA ARG A 6 -15.80 -2.87 14.41
C ARG A 6 -16.25 -3.85 13.31
N PHE A 7 -15.34 -4.22 12.41
CA PHE A 7 -15.63 -5.10 11.27
C PHE A 7 -14.83 -6.40 11.32
N GLY A 8 -14.44 -6.84 12.52
CA GLY A 8 -13.62 -8.04 12.69
C GLY A 8 -14.29 -9.31 12.15
N ILE A 9 -15.59 -9.52 12.36
CA ILE A 9 -16.30 -10.71 11.86
C ILE A 9 -16.40 -10.73 10.32
N PRO A 10 -16.94 -9.69 9.64
CA PRO A 10 -17.04 -9.72 8.18
C PRO A 10 -15.67 -9.80 7.50
N ALA A 11 -14.65 -9.14 8.07
CA ALA A 11 -13.27 -9.28 7.59
C ALA A 11 -12.77 -10.73 7.66
N LEU A 12 -13.15 -11.47 8.72
CA LEU A 12 -12.68 -12.84 8.94
C LEU A 12 -13.35 -13.77 7.93
N LEU A 13 -14.64 -13.59 7.70
CA LEU A 13 -15.40 -14.35 6.70
C LEU A 13 -14.85 -14.14 5.29
N ILE A 14 -14.61 -12.89 4.88
CA ILE A 14 -14.08 -12.57 3.54
C ILE A 14 -12.65 -13.11 3.39
N THR A 15 -11.81 -12.95 4.41
CA THR A 15 -10.44 -13.48 4.39
C THR A 15 -10.44 -15.01 4.35
N GLY A 16 -11.31 -15.66 5.14
CA GLY A 16 -11.47 -17.11 5.13
C GLY A 16 -11.94 -17.64 3.78
N LEU A 17 -12.89 -16.94 3.14
CA LEU A 17 -13.34 -17.26 1.78
C LEU A 17 -12.19 -17.17 0.77
N TYR A 18 -11.36 -16.11 0.86
CA TYR A 18 -10.20 -15.95 -0.02
C TYR A 18 -9.14 -17.06 0.20
N VAL A 19 -8.82 -17.40 1.45
CA VAL A 19 -7.91 -18.52 1.77
C VAL A 19 -8.47 -19.86 1.27
N GLY A 20 -9.78 -20.08 1.42
CA GLY A 20 -10.46 -21.25 0.86
C GLY A 20 -10.34 -21.31 -0.66
N ALA A 21 -10.55 -20.19 -1.36
CA ALA A 21 -10.38 -20.10 -2.81
C ALA A 21 -8.94 -20.37 -3.25
N LEU A 22 -7.93 -19.87 -2.52
CA LEU A 22 -6.51 -20.20 -2.76
C LEU A 22 -6.25 -21.71 -2.64
N ALA A 23 -6.76 -22.36 -1.59
CA ALA A 23 -6.59 -23.79 -1.41
C ALA A 23 -7.27 -24.60 -2.52
N VAL A 24 -8.51 -24.25 -2.87
CA VAL A 24 -9.26 -24.92 -3.95
C VAL A 24 -8.57 -24.77 -5.29
N THR A 25 -8.13 -23.56 -5.65
CA THR A 25 -7.44 -23.32 -6.92
C THR A 25 -6.07 -23.98 -6.98
N ALA A 26 -5.37 -24.15 -5.85
CA ALA A 26 -4.15 -24.95 -5.79
C ALA A 26 -4.39 -26.44 -6.07
N VAL A 27 -5.46 -27.03 -5.50
CA VAL A 27 -5.85 -28.41 -5.79
C VAL A 27 -6.25 -28.57 -7.26
N ILE A 28 -7.03 -27.64 -7.80
CA ILE A 28 -7.38 -27.62 -9.23
C ILE A 28 -6.10 -27.59 -10.06
N ALA A 29 -5.17 -26.67 -9.80
CA ALA A 29 -3.93 -26.57 -10.56
C ALA A 29 -3.13 -27.89 -10.57
N LEU A 30 -3.01 -28.56 -9.43
CA LEU A 30 -2.29 -29.83 -9.33
C LEU A 30 -3.00 -30.99 -10.04
N THR A 31 -4.33 -30.95 -10.16
CA THR A 31 -5.12 -32.03 -10.75
C THR A 31 -5.37 -31.85 -12.25
N THR A 32 -5.58 -30.62 -12.70
CA THR A 32 -5.88 -30.30 -14.10
C THR A 32 -4.65 -29.88 -14.89
N GLY A 33 -3.56 -29.51 -14.21
CA GLY A 33 -2.40 -28.90 -14.86
C GLY A 33 -2.67 -27.46 -15.32
N ASP A 34 -3.61 -26.74 -14.70
CA ASP A 34 -3.95 -25.34 -15.03
C ASP A 34 -3.68 -24.39 -13.85
N LEU A 35 -2.65 -23.55 -13.95
CA LEU A 35 -2.33 -22.53 -12.96
C LEU A 35 -3.20 -21.27 -13.05
N GLY A 36 -4.04 -21.14 -14.07
CA GLY A 36 -4.81 -19.93 -14.39
C GLY A 36 -5.50 -19.28 -13.20
N ALA A 37 -6.34 -20.05 -12.51
CA ALA A 37 -7.11 -19.54 -11.39
C ALA A 37 -6.24 -19.17 -10.17
N LEU A 38 -5.26 -20.02 -9.83
CA LEU A 38 -4.36 -19.78 -8.70
C LEU A 38 -3.44 -18.57 -8.96
N TRP A 39 -2.86 -18.50 -10.16
CA TRP A 39 -2.03 -17.39 -10.62
C TRP A 39 -2.79 -16.08 -10.50
N ARG A 40 -4.01 -16.05 -11.02
CA ARG A 40 -4.85 -14.86 -11.03
C ARG A 40 -5.26 -14.42 -9.62
N LEU A 41 -5.62 -15.34 -8.73
CA LEU A 41 -5.94 -15.03 -7.34
C LEU A 41 -4.74 -14.47 -6.55
N THR A 42 -3.53 -14.84 -6.96
CA THR A 42 -2.28 -14.51 -6.26
C THR A 42 -1.65 -13.23 -6.78
N LEU A 43 -1.58 -13.09 -8.11
CA LEU A 43 -0.80 -12.08 -8.82
C LEU A 43 -1.66 -11.04 -9.53
N PHE A 44 -2.98 -11.26 -9.62
CA PHE A 44 -3.94 -10.37 -10.28
C PHE A 44 -3.70 -10.13 -11.78
N THR A 45 -2.90 -10.99 -12.40
CA THR A 45 -2.56 -10.96 -13.83
C THR A 45 -2.94 -12.26 -14.54
N GLY A 46 -2.80 -12.29 -15.86
CA GLY A 46 -2.86 -13.53 -16.64
C GLY A 46 -1.61 -14.37 -16.44
N VAL A 47 -1.70 -15.67 -16.68
CA VAL A 47 -0.55 -16.60 -16.58
C VAL A 47 0.52 -16.20 -17.60
N ALA A 48 1.77 -16.05 -17.14
CA ALA A 48 2.89 -15.84 -18.03
C ALA A 48 3.07 -17.05 -18.97
N GLN A 49 3.35 -16.80 -20.25
CA GLN A 49 3.54 -17.87 -21.23
C GLN A 49 4.72 -18.77 -20.81
N GLY A 50 4.53 -20.09 -20.89
CA GLY A 50 5.61 -21.07 -20.65
C GLY A 50 5.81 -21.47 -19.18
N VAL A 51 5.01 -20.98 -18.23
CA VAL A 51 5.09 -21.44 -16.84
C VAL A 51 4.55 -22.87 -16.70
N ALA A 52 5.43 -23.78 -16.27
CA ALA A 52 5.06 -25.17 -16.03
C ALA A 52 4.27 -25.35 -14.72
N VAL A 53 3.25 -26.21 -14.75
CA VAL A 53 2.50 -26.60 -13.55
C VAL A 53 3.29 -27.65 -12.78
N THR A 54 4.05 -27.19 -11.81
CA THR A 54 4.87 -28.02 -10.95
C THR A 54 4.48 -27.78 -9.49
N TRP A 55 4.63 -28.80 -8.64
CA TRP A 55 4.32 -28.65 -7.21
C TRP A 55 5.05 -27.46 -6.55
N PRO A 56 6.33 -27.12 -6.89
CA PRO A 56 7.00 -25.94 -6.33
C PRO A 56 6.34 -24.64 -6.78
N ASN A 57 5.98 -24.52 -8.06
CA ASN A 57 5.32 -23.32 -8.59
C ASN A 57 3.96 -23.10 -7.93
N THR A 58 3.17 -24.16 -7.76
CA THR A 58 1.90 -24.11 -7.02
C THR A 58 2.13 -23.66 -5.58
N LEU A 59 3.12 -24.24 -4.87
CA LEU A 59 3.42 -23.86 -3.48
C LEU A 59 3.84 -22.39 -3.38
N ILE A 60 4.70 -21.92 -4.28
CA ILE A 60 5.16 -20.53 -4.32
C ILE A 60 3.97 -19.57 -4.49
N LEU A 61 3.05 -19.86 -5.41
CA LEU A 61 1.86 -19.04 -5.60
C LEU A 61 0.95 -19.04 -4.37
N VAL A 62 0.72 -20.20 -3.74
CA VAL A 62 -0.06 -20.26 -2.49
C VAL A 62 0.59 -19.39 -1.42
N VAL A 63 1.90 -19.50 -1.23
CA VAL A 63 2.65 -18.69 -0.26
C VAL A 63 2.58 -17.19 -0.60
N ALA A 64 2.69 -16.84 -1.87
CA ALA A 64 2.57 -15.46 -2.35
C ALA A 64 1.15 -14.89 -2.18
N GLY A 65 0.12 -15.74 -2.17
CA GLY A 65 -1.28 -15.34 -1.92
C GLY A 65 -1.60 -15.10 -0.44
N LEU A 66 -0.84 -15.67 0.50
CA LEU A 66 -1.06 -15.45 1.94
C LEU A 66 -0.92 -13.97 2.36
N PRO A 67 0.09 -13.21 1.88
CA PRO A 67 0.13 -11.76 2.02
C PRO A 67 -1.14 -11.03 1.56
N CYS A 68 -1.77 -11.46 0.47
CA CYS A 68 -3.05 -10.91 -0.02
C CYS A 68 -4.20 -11.19 0.95
N ALA A 69 -4.27 -12.41 1.50
CA ALA A 69 -5.23 -12.74 2.56
C ALA A 69 -5.03 -11.84 3.79
N TRP A 70 -3.78 -11.63 4.19
CA TRP A 70 -3.44 -10.74 5.29
C TRP A 70 -3.83 -9.29 4.99
N ALA A 71 -3.62 -8.81 3.77
CA ALA A 71 -4.04 -7.47 3.37
C ALA A 71 -5.55 -7.29 3.41
N LEU A 72 -6.32 -8.25 2.91
CA LEU A 72 -7.78 -8.25 3.01
C LEU A 72 -8.23 -8.13 4.47
N TRP A 73 -7.65 -8.95 5.36
CA TRP A 73 -7.93 -8.86 6.79
C TRP A 73 -7.59 -7.48 7.38
N GLN A 74 -6.39 -6.97 7.08
CA GLN A 74 -5.92 -5.67 7.59
C GLN A 74 -6.78 -4.50 7.12
N SER A 75 -7.25 -4.55 5.88
CA SER A 75 -8.09 -3.53 5.25
C SER A 75 -9.52 -3.59 5.76
N LEU A 76 -10.09 -4.78 5.88
CA LEU A 76 -11.52 -4.96 6.19
C LEU A 76 -11.83 -4.90 7.69
N ARG A 77 -10.90 -5.25 8.58
CA ARG A 77 -11.16 -5.29 10.03
C ARG A 77 -11.62 -3.94 10.61
N GLY A 78 -11.26 -2.85 9.94
CA GLY A 78 -11.63 -1.50 10.32
C GLY A 78 -10.90 -0.97 11.57
N PRO A 79 -11.18 0.28 11.97
CA PRO A 79 -10.65 0.88 13.18
C PRO A 79 -11.08 0.12 14.45
N LEU A 80 -10.33 0.35 15.53
CA LEU A 80 -10.68 -0.14 16.86
C LEU A 80 -12.03 0.44 17.32
N THR A 81 -12.83 -0.36 18.01
CA THR A 81 -14.10 0.09 18.57
C THR A 81 -13.84 1.11 19.69
N GLY A 82 -14.36 2.31 19.52
CA GLY A 82 -14.31 3.42 20.48
C GLY A 82 -15.07 4.64 19.95
N PRO A 83 -15.19 5.73 20.73
CA PRO A 83 -15.72 7.01 20.26
C PRO A 83 -14.95 7.46 19.02
N ALA A 84 -15.63 7.98 18.01
CA ALA A 84 -14.94 8.51 16.84
C ALA A 84 -14.17 9.77 17.27
N PRO A 85 -12.85 9.87 17.00
CA PRO A 85 -12.14 11.11 17.25
C PRO A 85 -12.70 12.21 16.37
N GLU A 86 -12.70 13.45 16.87
CA GLU A 86 -13.01 14.61 16.05
C GLU A 86 -11.88 14.81 15.03
N LEU A 87 -12.14 14.41 13.78
CA LEU A 87 -11.18 14.54 12.70
C LEU A 87 -11.38 15.88 11.99
N ASP A 88 -10.30 16.66 11.93
CA ASP A 88 -10.22 17.80 11.04
C ASP A 88 -10.50 17.38 9.57
N ARG A 89 -11.03 18.32 8.79
CA ARG A 89 -11.47 18.12 7.40
C ARG A 89 -10.36 17.53 6.53
N ASP A 90 -9.11 17.97 6.72
CA ASP A 90 -7.99 17.51 5.90
C ASP A 90 -7.55 16.09 6.28
N THR A 91 -7.59 15.75 7.57
CA THR A 91 -7.37 14.38 8.05
C THR A 91 -8.44 13.43 7.52
N ARG A 92 -9.71 13.87 7.51
CA ARG A 92 -10.82 13.10 6.93
C ARG A 92 -10.64 12.86 5.44
N ARG A 93 -10.23 13.89 4.68
CA ARG A 93 -9.95 13.76 3.24
C ARG A 93 -8.82 12.78 2.97
N LEU A 94 -7.68 12.93 3.66
CA LEU A 94 -6.54 12.02 3.52
C LEU A 94 -6.95 10.57 3.82
N ARG A 95 -7.71 10.36 4.89
CA ARG A 95 -8.22 9.03 5.24
C ARG A 95 -9.07 8.42 4.12
N MET A 96 -9.96 9.21 3.50
CA MET A 96 -10.75 8.73 2.37
C MET A 96 -9.89 8.44 1.15
N GLY A 97 -8.89 9.28 0.85
CA GLY A 97 -7.93 9.04 -0.24
C GLY A 97 -7.14 7.74 -0.04
N LEU A 98 -6.66 7.49 1.17
CA LEU A 98 -5.94 6.25 1.53
C LEU A 98 -6.83 5.01 1.37
N TYR A 99 -8.10 5.08 1.79
CA TYR A 99 -9.04 3.98 1.55
C TYR A 99 -9.38 3.79 0.09
N ALA A 100 -9.57 4.86 -0.67
CA ALA A 100 -9.86 4.79 -2.10
C ALA A 100 -8.70 4.13 -2.85
N ALA A 101 -7.45 4.52 -2.57
CA ALA A 101 -6.26 3.91 -3.14
C ALA A 101 -6.07 2.44 -2.71
N ALA A 102 -6.39 2.08 -1.46
CA ALA A 102 -6.37 0.68 -1.03
C ALA A 102 -7.50 -0.15 -1.67
N ALA A 103 -8.67 0.45 -1.88
CA ALA A 103 -9.83 -0.21 -2.44
C ALA A 103 -9.71 -0.41 -3.96
N SER A 104 -9.09 0.52 -4.69
CA SER A 104 -8.81 0.32 -6.11
C SER A 104 -7.95 -0.91 -6.33
N TRP A 105 -6.99 -1.17 -5.44
CA TRP A 105 -6.23 -2.42 -5.45
C TRP A 105 -7.12 -3.66 -5.25
N ALA A 106 -8.07 -3.62 -4.31
CA ALA A 106 -8.98 -4.74 -4.08
C ALA A 106 -9.88 -5.02 -5.30
N CYS A 107 -10.18 -4.00 -6.10
CA CYS A 107 -10.88 -4.20 -7.36
C CYS A 107 -10.08 -5.13 -8.28
N TYR A 108 -8.73 -5.13 -8.26
CA TYR A 108 -7.85 -6.02 -9.06
C TYR A 108 -8.17 -7.50 -8.94
N ALA A 109 -8.66 -7.92 -7.77
CA ALA A 109 -9.10 -9.28 -7.50
C ALA A 109 -10.37 -9.69 -8.27
N LEU A 110 -11.22 -8.74 -8.64
CA LEU A 110 -12.59 -9.00 -9.10
C LEU A 110 -12.77 -8.94 -10.63
N ALA A 111 -12.06 -8.07 -11.34
CA ALA A 111 -12.31 -7.87 -12.78
C ALA A 111 -11.44 -8.77 -13.67
N PRO A 112 -12.02 -9.67 -14.50
CA PRO A 112 -11.31 -10.71 -15.26
C PRO A 112 -10.25 -10.18 -16.24
N THR A 113 -10.45 -8.99 -16.78
CA THR A 113 -9.47 -8.26 -17.59
C THR A 113 -9.46 -6.82 -17.14
N TRP A 114 -8.25 -6.29 -16.91
CA TRP A 114 -8.10 -4.90 -16.51
C TRP A 114 -8.04 -4.02 -17.75
N PRO A 115 -8.91 -3.00 -17.84
CA PRO A 115 -8.72 -1.98 -18.84
C PRO A 115 -7.42 -1.22 -18.57
N TRP A 116 -6.77 -0.75 -19.62
CA TRP A 116 -5.51 0.01 -19.55
C TRP A 116 -5.58 1.19 -18.56
N TRP A 117 -6.75 1.81 -18.39
CA TRP A 117 -6.92 2.97 -17.52
C TRP A 117 -6.83 2.63 -16.02
N ALA A 118 -6.83 1.35 -15.63
CA ALA A 118 -6.76 0.95 -14.23
C ALA A 118 -5.45 1.39 -13.56
N VAL A 119 -4.33 1.24 -14.27
CA VAL A 119 -3.01 1.69 -13.80
C VAL A 119 -2.98 3.21 -13.66
N ALA A 120 -3.54 3.91 -14.65
CA ALA A 120 -3.69 5.37 -14.61
C ALA A 120 -4.58 5.83 -13.44
N LEU A 121 -5.65 5.09 -13.13
CA LEU A 121 -6.54 5.36 -12.00
C LEU A 121 -5.81 5.19 -10.67
N ASP A 122 -5.04 4.11 -10.48
CA ASP A 122 -4.25 3.91 -9.26
C ASP A 122 -3.21 5.01 -9.07
N ALA A 123 -2.51 5.36 -10.14
CA ALA A 123 -1.55 6.45 -10.14
C ALA A 123 -2.25 7.78 -9.79
N ALA A 124 -3.44 8.04 -10.33
CA ALA A 124 -4.23 9.22 -9.99
C ALA A 124 -4.70 9.22 -8.53
N LEU A 125 -5.16 8.09 -7.99
CA LEU A 125 -5.56 7.97 -6.58
C LEU A 125 -4.37 8.18 -5.64
N MET A 126 -3.20 7.62 -5.97
CA MET A 126 -1.96 7.85 -5.23
C MET A 126 -1.48 9.30 -5.35
N TRP A 127 -1.64 9.94 -6.50
CA TRP A 127 -1.38 11.36 -6.67
C TRP A 127 -2.29 12.23 -5.78
N VAL A 128 -3.57 11.88 -5.67
CA VAL A 128 -4.49 12.51 -4.69
C VAL A 128 -4.00 12.31 -3.26
N VAL A 129 -3.56 11.09 -2.89
CA VAL A 129 -2.98 10.80 -1.57
C VAL A 129 -1.75 11.69 -1.29
N VAL A 130 -0.86 11.87 -2.26
CA VAL A 130 0.31 12.76 -2.14
C VAL A 130 -0.11 14.19 -1.81
N VAL A 131 -1.09 14.73 -2.53
CA VAL A 131 -1.57 16.10 -2.31
C VAL A 131 -2.22 16.24 -0.94
N LEU A 132 -2.99 15.24 -0.50
CA LEU A 132 -3.68 15.24 0.79
C LEU A 132 -2.75 15.01 1.99
N PHE A 133 -1.56 14.45 1.78
CA PHE A 133 -0.56 14.32 2.84
C PHE A 133 0.03 15.66 3.27
N GLN A 134 0.10 16.64 2.36
CA GLN A 134 0.71 17.94 2.63
C GLN A 134 0.04 18.72 3.77
N PRO A 135 -1.29 18.93 3.82
CA PRO A 135 -1.92 19.63 4.93
C PRO A 135 -1.80 18.87 6.26
N VAL A 136 -1.73 17.54 6.24
CA VAL A 136 -1.69 16.71 7.46
C VAL A 136 -0.28 16.59 8.04
N LEU A 137 0.76 16.59 7.21
CA LEU A 137 2.16 16.43 7.62
C LEU A 137 2.99 17.72 7.54
N GLY A 138 2.47 18.78 6.89
CA GLY A 138 3.23 19.94 6.44
C GLY A 138 4.06 20.63 7.52
N SER A 139 3.53 20.77 8.74
CA SER A 139 4.27 21.40 9.84
C SER A 139 5.41 20.56 10.42
N ARG A 140 5.45 19.25 10.14
CA ARG A 140 6.47 18.31 10.66
C ARG A 140 7.41 17.79 9.58
N LEU A 141 7.16 18.13 8.32
CA LEU A 141 8.02 17.84 7.19
C LEU A 141 9.00 18.99 7.00
N GLU A 142 10.24 18.78 7.45
CA GLU A 142 11.37 19.68 7.20
C GLU A 142 11.57 20.00 5.70
N HIS A 143 11.14 19.10 4.82
CA HIS A 143 11.22 19.21 3.37
C HIS A 143 9.86 18.94 2.71
N ALA A 144 8.78 19.56 3.21
CA ALA A 144 7.41 19.34 2.73
C ALA A 144 7.25 19.53 1.22
N ASP A 145 7.87 20.58 0.67
CA ASP A 145 7.81 20.87 -0.77
C ASP A 145 8.54 19.82 -1.61
N HIS A 146 9.67 19.30 -1.14
CA HIS A 146 10.41 18.23 -1.82
C HIS A 146 9.62 16.93 -1.82
N ALA A 147 8.97 16.58 -0.69
CA ALA A 147 8.09 15.42 -0.64
C ALA A 147 6.96 15.59 -1.65
N ARG A 148 6.27 16.73 -1.64
CA ARG A 148 5.18 16.99 -2.59
C ARG A 148 5.65 16.91 -4.04
N ALA A 149 6.75 17.59 -4.38
CA ALA A 149 7.30 17.57 -5.74
C ALA A 149 7.65 16.15 -6.18
N ALA A 150 8.35 15.39 -5.34
CA ALA A 150 8.69 14.00 -5.61
C ALA A 150 7.45 13.12 -5.82
N GLY A 151 6.43 13.25 -4.97
CA GLY A 151 5.19 12.48 -5.11
C GLY A 151 4.37 12.87 -6.35
N VAL A 152 4.34 14.15 -6.71
CA VAL A 152 3.66 14.62 -7.94
C VAL A 152 4.38 14.09 -9.17
N VAL A 153 5.72 14.17 -9.22
CA VAL A 153 6.51 13.59 -10.31
C VAL A 153 6.30 12.09 -10.39
N ALA A 154 6.30 11.39 -9.27
CA ALA A 154 6.13 9.94 -9.22
C ALA A 154 4.78 9.50 -9.78
N TYR A 155 3.69 9.91 -9.13
CA TYR A 155 2.36 9.37 -9.41
C TYR A 155 1.62 10.15 -10.50
N GLY A 156 1.84 11.46 -10.60
CA GLY A 156 1.35 12.26 -11.72
C GLY A 156 2.10 11.92 -13.01
N GLY A 157 3.42 11.72 -12.94
CA GLY A 157 4.22 11.24 -14.06
C GLY A 157 3.82 9.84 -14.51
N ALA A 158 3.65 8.89 -13.57
CA ALA A 158 3.16 7.55 -13.90
C ALA A 158 1.79 7.57 -14.58
N ALA A 159 0.82 8.34 -14.06
CA ALA A 159 -0.50 8.48 -14.70
C ALA A 159 -0.39 9.06 -16.13
N ALA A 160 0.49 10.05 -16.33
CA ALA A 160 0.71 10.64 -17.64
C ALA A 160 1.37 9.65 -18.62
N ILE A 161 2.36 8.86 -18.17
CA ILE A 161 3.01 7.83 -18.98
C ILE A 161 1.97 6.85 -19.52
N GLU A 162 1.09 6.31 -18.67
CA GLU A 162 0.06 5.36 -19.07
C GLU A 162 -0.90 5.95 -20.14
N VAL A 163 -1.28 7.22 -20.00
CA VAL A 163 -2.14 7.88 -20.99
C VAL A 163 -1.40 8.10 -22.31
N ILE A 164 -0.14 8.51 -22.26
CA ILE A 164 0.68 8.78 -23.45
C ILE A 164 0.99 7.47 -24.21
N ASP A 165 1.25 6.39 -23.49
CA ASP A 165 1.49 5.05 -24.06
C ASP A 165 0.30 4.56 -24.87
N VAL A 166 -0.92 4.74 -24.34
CA VAL A 166 -2.17 4.42 -25.04
C VAL A 166 -2.36 5.26 -26.32
N LEU A 167 -1.86 6.50 -26.32
CA LEU A 167 -1.85 7.36 -27.49
C LEU A 167 -0.72 7.01 -28.48
N ASN A 168 0.11 6.01 -28.17
CA ASN A 168 1.29 5.58 -28.94
C ASN A 168 2.28 6.72 -29.22
N TRP A 169 2.40 7.65 -28.27
CA TRP A 169 3.37 8.72 -28.38
C TRP A 169 4.73 8.29 -27.83
N PRO A 170 5.84 8.62 -28.51
CA PRO A 170 7.16 8.19 -28.10
C PRO A 170 7.53 8.84 -26.77
N LEU A 171 7.83 8.01 -25.77
CA LEU A 171 8.34 8.41 -24.48
C LEU A 171 9.82 8.03 -24.36
N PRO A 172 10.64 8.87 -23.70
CA PRO A 172 12.01 8.47 -23.39
C PRO A 172 12.04 7.31 -22.39
N ASP A 173 12.87 6.29 -22.65
CA ASP A 173 13.00 5.09 -21.81
C ASP A 173 13.43 5.39 -20.36
N TRP A 174 14.06 6.53 -20.11
CA TRP A 174 14.49 6.95 -18.77
C TRP A 174 13.35 7.54 -17.92
N LEU A 175 12.23 7.94 -18.53
CA LEU A 175 11.16 8.65 -17.83
C LEU A 175 10.47 7.79 -16.74
N PRO A 176 10.15 6.50 -16.96
CA PRO A 176 9.64 5.62 -15.91
C PRO A 176 10.61 5.47 -14.73
N VAL A 177 11.92 5.44 -15.01
CA VAL A 177 12.96 5.34 -13.97
C VAL A 177 12.94 6.58 -13.07
N ILE A 178 12.81 7.77 -13.65
CA ILE A 178 12.70 9.01 -12.86
C ILE A 178 11.43 9.02 -12.00
N CYS A 179 10.28 8.61 -12.55
CA CYS A 179 9.03 8.51 -11.78
C CYS A 179 9.16 7.51 -10.61
N GLY A 180 9.80 6.37 -10.86
CA GLY A 180 10.08 5.36 -9.83
C GLY A 180 10.98 5.91 -8.72
N LEU A 181 12.10 6.56 -9.07
CA LEU A 181 13.01 7.18 -8.09
C LEU A 181 12.32 8.27 -7.27
N ALA A 182 11.51 9.12 -7.92
CA ALA A 182 10.72 10.13 -7.24
C ALA A 182 9.72 9.50 -6.26
N GLY A 183 9.12 8.36 -6.62
CA GLY A 183 8.22 7.59 -5.76
C GLY A 183 8.93 7.04 -4.52
N LEU A 184 10.15 6.52 -4.67
CA LEU A 184 10.98 6.08 -3.55
C LEU A 184 11.32 7.23 -2.60
N ILE A 185 11.75 8.37 -3.14
CA ILE A 185 12.07 9.58 -2.36
C ILE A 185 10.84 10.03 -1.57
N TRP A 186 9.69 10.12 -2.23
CA TRP A 186 8.43 10.48 -1.59
C TRP A 186 8.09 9.53 -0.44
N MET A 187 8.15 8.21 -0.69
CA MET A 187 7.82 7.19 0.30
C MET A 187 8.72 7.29 1.53
N VAL A 188 10.04 7.47 1.34
CA VAL A 188 10.99 7.65 2.45
C VAL A 188 10.65 8.89 3.28
N LEU A 189 10.36 10.02 2.63
CA LEU A 189 10.02 11.27 3.32
C LEU A 189 8.71 11.15 4.10
N VAL A 190 7.68 10.52 3.50
CA VAL A 190 6.39 10.26 4.17
C VAL A 190 6.58 9.33 5.37
N LEU A 191 7.32 8.24 5.25
CA LEU A 191 7.57 7.32 6.36
C LEU A 191 8.34 7.98 7.50
N ARG A 192 9.34 8.82 7.18
CA ARG A 192 10.07 9.62 8.18
C ARG A 192 9.12 10.58 8.91
N ALA A 193 8.20 11.22 8.19
CA ALA A 193 7.22 12.12 8.78
C ALA A 193 6.16 11.38 9.61
N GLN A 194 5.64 10.25 9.13
CA GLN A 194 4.71 9.40 9.89
C GLN A 194 5.34 8.94 11.20
N ARG A 195 6.62 8.51 11.18
CA ARG A 195 7.37 8.11 12.38
C ARG A 195 7.52 9.23 13.40
N ARG A 196 7.69 10.49 12.96
CA ARG A 196 7.83 11.68 13.83
C ARG A 196 6.49 12.23 14.30
N SER A 197 5.40 11.97 13.58
CA SER A 197 4.10 12.56 13.88
C SER A 197 3.45 11.99 15.15
N GLY A 198 3.79 10.75 15.52
CA GLY A 198 3.18 10.04 16.66
C GLY A 198 1.72 9.63 16.43
N ARG A 199 1.04 10.23 15.44
CA ARG A 199 -0.31 9.87 14.98
C ARG A 199 -0.41 8.47 14.37
N TRP A 200 0.69 7.97 13.79
CA TRP A 200 0.75 6.64 13.19
C TRP A 200 1.46 5.67 14.11
N GLN A 201 0.94 4.45 14.21
CA GLN A 201 1.55 3.40 14.99
C GLN A 201 2.86 2.95 14.33
N GLN A 202 3.85 2.57 15.15
CA GLN A 202 5.13 2.06 14.64
C GLN A 202 4.96 0.86 13.69
N ALA A 203 3.95 0.02 13.93
CA ALA A 203 3.63 -1.11 13.05
C ALA A 203 3.30 -0.65 11.63
N THR A 204 2.52 0.43 11.48
CA THR A 204 2.15 0.99 10.17
C THR A 204 3.37 1.52 9.43
N VAL A 205 4.27 2.23 10.11
CA VAL A 205 5.54 2.66 9.51
C VAL A 205 6.39 1.46 9.07
N ARG A 206 6.46 0.38 9.88
CA ARG A 206 7.17 -0.85 9.50
C ARG A 206 6.59 -1.50 8.24
N TYR A 207 5.25 -1.54 8.09
CA TYR A 207 4.63 -2.02 6.86
C TYR A 207 4.99 -1.16 5.65
N GLY A 208 5.05 0.16 5.82
CA GLY A 208 5.48 1.06 4.74
C GLY A 208 6.96 0.86 4.36
N VAL A 209 7.85 0.66 5.35
CA VAL A 209 9.25 0.28 5.09
C VAL A 209 9.33 -1.08 4.40
N ALA A 210 8.53 -2.06 4.83
CA ALA A 210 8.47 -3.36 4.18
C ALA A 210 7.96 -3.24 2.72
N ALA A 211 6.96 -2.40 2.46
CA ALA A 211 6.46 -2.13 1.11
C ALA A 211 7.53 -1.48 0.19
N LEU A 212 8.45 -0.71 0.77
CA LEU A 212 9.58 -0.12 0.05
C LEU A 212 10.68 -1.14 -0.24
N VAL A 213 11.04 -1.96 0.75
CA VAL A 213 12.24 -2.81 0.71
C VAL A 213 11.96 -4.18 0.12
N ALA A 214 10.80 -4.79 0.41
CA ALA A 214 10.50 -6.16 0.02
C ALA A 214 10.47 -6.36 -1.50
N PRO A 215 9.85 -5.49 -2.33
CA PRO A 215 9.90 -5.66 -3.78
C PRO A 215 11.34 -5.67 -4.30
N VAL A 216 12.19 -4.74 -3.83
CA VAL A 216 13.61 -4.65 -4.24
C VAL A 216 14.37 -5.92 -3.85
N LEU A 217 14.22 -6.37 -2.60
CA LEU A 217 14.89 -7.60 -2.14
C LEU A 217 14.41 -8.82 -2.91
N LEU A 218 13.10 -8.94 -3.18
CA LEU A 218 12.56 -10.05 -3.95
C LEU A 218 13.07 -10.03 -5.39
N THR A 219 13.14 -8.87 -6.04
CA THR A 219 13.72 -8.72 -7.38
C THR A 219 15.21 -9.12 -7.41
N VAL A 220 15.99 -8.70 -6.41
CA VAL A 220 17.42 -9.05 -6.31
C VAL A 220 17.61 -10.54 -6.06
N VAL A 221 16.77 -11.15 -5.22
CA VAL A 221 16.81 -12.60 -4.95
C VAL A 221 16.30 -13.41 -6.14
N SER A 222 15.35 -12.89 -6.92
CA SER A 222 14.84 -13.57 -8.11
C SER A 222 15.81 -13.53 -9.29
N LEU A 223 16.65 -12.51 -9.40
CA LEU A 223 17.65 -12.35 -10.47
C LEU A 223 18.52 -13.61 -10.73
N PRO A 224 19.20 -14.20 -9.73
CA PRO A 224 19.99 -15.42 -9.93
C PRO A 224 19.14 -16.68 -10.14
N LEU A 225 17.84 -16.61 -9.81
CA LEU A 225 16.88 -17.71 -9.97
C LEU A 225 16.07 -17.61 -11.26
N ALA A 226 16.24 -16.52 -12.03
CA ALA A 226 15.47 -16.27 -13.25
C ALA A 226 15.88 -17.28 -14.33
N THR A 227 15.05 -18.31 -14.50
CA THR A 227 15.04 -19.20 -15.66
C THR A 227 13.77 -18.90 -16.47
N ASP A 228 13.76 -19.21 -17.77
CA ASP A 228 12.67 -18.89 -18.72
C ASP A 228 11.28 -19.46 -18.35
N THR A 229 11.15 -20.17 -17.23
CA THR A 229 9.93 -20.86 -16.76
C THR A 229 9.49 -20.43 -15.36
N ASN A 230 10.10 -19.39 -14.78
CA ASN A 230 10.12 -19.22 -13.33
C ASN A 230 9.17 -18.14 -12.77
N VAL A 231 8.33 -18.56 -11.82
CA VAL A 231 7.26 -17.77 -11.15
C VAL A 231 7.81 -16.62 -10.28
N TYR A 232 9.12 -16.60 -10.02
CA TYR A 232 9.74 -15.72 -9.02
C TYR A 232 9.74 -14.25 -9.42
N GLY A 233 9.86 -13.95 -10.72
CA GLY A 233 9.78 -12.57 -11.22
C GLY A 233 8.41 -11.96 -10.95
N ASP A 234 7.34 -12.75 -11.18
CA ASP A 234 5.98 -12.30 -10.96
C ASP A 234 5.62 -12.22 -9.48
N VAL A 235 6.17 -13.09 -8.63
CA VAL A 235 5.94 -13.05 -7.17
C VAL A 235 6.48 -11.78 -6.52
N ALA A 236 7.49 -11.13 -7.10
CA ALA A 236 7.94 -9.81 -6.62
C ALA A 236 6.80 -8.78 -6.69
N SER A 237 5.87 -8.91 -7.64
CA SER A 237 4.67 -8.06 -7.71
C SER A 237 3.70 -8.30 -6.54
N ALA A 238 3.66 -9.50 -5.95
CA ALA A 238 2.84 -9.80 -4.79
C ALA A 238 3.25 -8.94 -3.57
N ALA A 239 4.50 -8.49 -3.48
CA ALA A 239 4.93 -7.57 -2.43
C ALA A 239 4.26 -6.19 -2.50
N GLN A 240 3.64 -5.82 -3.63
CA GLN A 240 2.82 -4.61 -3.73
C GLN A 240 1.64 -4.63 -2.73
N VAL A 241 1.21 -5.80 -2.29
CA VAL A 241 0.18 -5.93 -1.26
C VAL A 241 0.57 -5.25 0.07
N LEU A 242 1.87 -5.12 0.34
CA LEU A 242 2.37 -4.41 1.52
C LEU A 242 2.06 -2.91 1.44
N MET A 243 2.03 -2.34 0.23
CA MET A 243 1.60 -0.96 0.01
C MET A 243 0.12 -0.81 0.40
N VAL A 244 -0.72 -1.75 0.01
CA VAL A 244 -2.17 -1.78 0.34
C VAL A 244 -2.37 -1.86 1.85
N ILE A 245 -1.62 -2.73 2.51
CA ILE A 245 -1.62 -2.83 3.98
C ILE A 245 -1.21 -1.49 4.60
N TRP A 246 -0.13 -0.88 4.10
CA TRP A 246 0.33 0.42 4.59
C TRP A 246 -0.72 1.51 4.39
N LEU A 247 -1.39 1.58 3.25
CA LEU A 247 -2.46 2.54 2.95
C LEU A 247 -3.64 2.36 3.91
N ALA A 248 -4.18 1.15 4.00
CA ALA A 248 -5.34 0.85 4.83
C ALA A 248 -5.04 1.06 6.32
N ARG A 249 -3.86 0.65 6.78
CA ARG A 249 -3.43 0.91 8.16
C ARG A 249 -3.17 2.38 8.44
N SER A 250 -2.61 3.13 7.49
CA SER A 250 -2.45 4.58 7.61
C SER A 250 -3.82 5.26 7.77
N ALA A 251 -4.84 4.78 7.05
CA ALA A 251 -6.21 5.26 7.19
C ALA A 251 -6.84 4.87 8.55
N HIS A 252 -6.52 3.69 9.07
CA HIS A 252 -6.98 3.23 10.39
C HIS A 252 -6.36 4.02 11.54
N ASP A 253 -5.05 4.24 11.50
CA ASP A 253 -4.33 4.98 12.54
C ASP A 253 -4.80 6.44 12.61
N LEU A 254 -5.13 7.07 11.47
CA LEU A 254 -5.74 8.40 11.45
C LEU A 254 -7.10 8.47 12.14
N ALA A 255 -7.76 7.35 12.41
CA ALA A 255 -9.03 7.28 13.12
C ALA A 255 -8.89 6.69 14.54
N ASP A 256 -7.67 6.41 14.99
CA ASP A 256 -7.41 5.89 16.34
C ASP A 256 -7.58 7.03 17.37
N PRO A 257 -8.45 6.89 18.38
CA PRO A 257 -8.60 7.88 19.45
C PRO A 257 -7.29 8.16 20.20
N SER A 258 -6.37 7.18 20.22
CA SER A 258 -5.07 7.29 20.89
C SER A 258 -4.07 8.16 20.11
N ALA A 259 -4.40 8.56 18.88
CA ALA A 259 -3.55 9.35 17.99
C ALA A 259 -3.68 10.86 18.21
N GLU A 260 -4.44 11.30 19.23
CA GLU A 260 -4.54 12.70 19.58
C GLU A 260 -3.14 13.25 19.91
N PRO A 261 -2.67 14.31 19.24
CA PRO A 261 -1.37 14.87 19.53
C PRO A 261 -1.35 15.31 20.98
N VAL A 262 -0.47 14.72 21.79
CA VAL A 262 -0.18 15.24 23.13
C VAL A 262 0.15 16.72 22.95
N PRO A 263 -0.61 17.66 23.55
CA PRO A 263 -0.28 19.06 23.46
C PRO A 263 1.15 19.23 23.95
N SER A 264 2.03 19.77 23.10
CA SER A 264 3.35 20.17 23.54
C SER A 264 3.14 21.06 24.75
N ALA A 265 3.60 20.61 25.92
CA ALA A 265 3.50 21.39 27.14
C ALA A 265 4.02 22.79 26.83
N SER A 266 3.10 23.77 26.82
CA SER A 266 3.45 25.17 26.74
C SER A 266 4.50 25.41 27.82
N SER A 267 5.67 25.92 27.43
CA SER A 267 6.71 26.39 28.35
C SER A 267 6.05 27.13 29.52
N PRO A 268 6.52 26.92 30.76
CA PRO A 268 5.96 27.61 31.91
C PRO A 268 6.06 29.12 31.66
N VAL A 269 4.89 29.73 31.44
CA VAL A 269 4.70 31.18 31.46
C VAL A 269 4.94 31.62 32.89
N GLY A 270 5.89 32.52 33.08
CA GLY A 270 6.01 33.33 34.30
C GLY A 270 7.11 32.87 35.27
N ALA A 271 8.37 33.11 34.91
CA ALA A 271 9.33 33.54 35.93
C ALA A 271 9.06 35.02 36.19
N GLU A 272 8.33 35.31 37.25
CA GLU A 272 8.14 36.65 37.79
C GLU A 272 9.50 37.24 38.17
N PRO A 273 9.88 38.45 37.69
CA PRO A 273 11.17 39.04 38.05
C PRO A 273 11.14 39.47 39.54
N PRO A 274 12.25 39.27 40.27
CA PRO A 274 12.31 39.64 41.68
C PRO A 274 12.17 41.17 41.85
N PRO A 275 11.54 41.63 42.95
CA PRO A 275 11.39 43.06 43.22
C PRO A 275 12.77 43.69 43.41
N ALA A 276 12.99 44.82 42.73
CA ALA A 276 14.20 45.63 42.88
C ALA A 276 14.30 46.14 44.33
N GLN A 277 15.48 45.96 44.93
CA GLN A 277 15.91 46.65 46.14
C GLN A 277 16.86 47.78 45.77
#